data_AF-A0A967SE47-F1
#
_entry.id   AF-A0A967SE47-F1
#
_cell.length_a   1.000
_cell.length_b   1.000
_cell.length_c   1.000
_cell.angle_alpha   90.00
_cell.angle_beta   90.00
_cell.angle_gamma   90.00
#
_symmetry.space_group_name_H-M   'P 1'
#
loop_
_entity.id
_entity.type
_entity.pdbx_description
1 polymer ?
#
loop_
_entity_poly.entity_id
_entity_poly.type
_entity_poly.pdbx_seq_one_letter_code
_entity_poly.pdbx_strand_id
1 'polypeptide(L)' 'ESGGNCAMTRAGETVVAHGVQVLAPINLPASIPVHASQMYSKNIVTLVGELVGEEGA' A
#
# COMPACT_ATOMS: atom_id res chain seq x y z
N GLU A 1 7.81 3.34 5.80
CA GLU A 1 7.51 2.00 6.36
C GLU A 1 8.41 1.73 7.55
N SER A 2 7.98 0.87 8.47
CA SER A 2 8.60 0.57 9.77
C SER A 2 9.93 -0.21 9.70
N GLY A 3 10.76 0.03 8.66
CA GLY A 3 12.00 -0.70 8.38
C GLY A 3 11.77 -1.88 7.45
N GLY A 4 11.35 -3.02 8.01
CA GLY A 4 11.08 -4.25 7.27
C GLY A 4 11.15 -5.48 8.18
N ASN A 5 10.41 -6.54 7.85
CA ASN A 5 10.34 -7.76 8.67
C ASN A 5 11.59 -8.66 8.55
N CYS A 6 12.40 -8.48 7.51
CA CYS A 6 13.62 -9.26 7.29
C CYS A 6 14.85 -8.42 7.64
N ALA A 7 15.81 -9.00 8.37
CA ALA A 7 17.04 -8.32 8.75
C ALA A 7 17.88 -7.80 7.56
N MET A 8 17.69 -8.40 6.37
CA MET A 8 18.37 -8.01 5.14
C MET A 8 17.56 -7.04 4.27
N THR A 9 16.36 -6.63 4.73
CA THR A 9 15.52 -5.67 4.00
C THR A 9 16.24 -4.32 3.88
N ARG A 10 16.33 -3.82 2.64
CA ARG A 10 16.72 -2.44 2.34
C ARG A 10 15.58 -1.76 1.61
N ALA A 11 14.97 -0.77 2.25
CA ALA A 11 13.78 -0.10 1.74
C ALA A 11 14.02 0.47 0.33
N GLY A 12 13.18 0.08 -0.63
CA GLY A 12 13.25 0.53 -2.03
C GLY A 12 14.19 -0.30 -2.91
N GLU A 13 14.91 -1.27 -2.34
CA GLU A 13 15.89 -2.08 -3.05
C GLU A 13 15.46 -3.55 -3.18
N THR A 14 15.96 -4.18 -4.24
CA THR A 14 16.00 -5.63 -4.35
C THR A 14 17.45 -6.09 -4.13
N VAL A 15 17.68 -6.83 -3.06
CA VAL A 15 19.03 -7.33 -2.70
C VAL A 15 19.11 -8.83 -2.90
N VAL A 16 20.33 -9.35 -3.13
CA VAL A 16 20.60 -10.79 -3.12
C VAL A 16 21.52 -11.09 -1.94
N ALA A 17 21.08 -11.97 -1.04
CA ALA A 17 21.86 -12.43 0.10
C ALA A 17 21.89 -13.97 0.09
N HIS A 18 23.09 -14.55 0.09
CA HIS A 18 23.27 -16.01 0.09
C HIS A 18 22.52 -16.72 -1.05
N GLY A 19 22.43 -16.09 -2.23
CA GLY A 19 21.69 -16.62 -3.38
C GLY A 19 20.16 -16.43 -3.34
N VAL A 20 19.62 -15.83 -2.28
CA VAL A 20 18.18 -15.52 -2.14
C VAL A 20 17.92 -14.05 -2.44
N GLN A 21 16.91 -13.77 -3.27
CA GLN A 21 16.50 -12.40 -3.58
C GLN A 21 15.48 -11.90 -2.56
N VAL A 22 15.72 -10.71 -1.99
CA VAL A 22 14.87 -10.02 -1.02
C VAL A 22 14.36 -8.75 -1.67
N LEU A 23 13.04 -8.68 -1.91
CA LEU A 23 12.37 -7.51 -2.47
C LEU A 23 11.78 -6.66 -1.36
N ALA A 24 11.99 -5.34 -1.42
CA ALA A 24 11.45 -4.40 -0.45
C ALA A 24 10.89 -3.12 -1.11
N PRO A 25 9.84 -3.23 -1.97
CA PRO A 25 9.21 -2.07 -2.58
C PRO A 25 8.50 -1.21 -1.53
N ILE A 26 8.74 0.10 -1.54
CA ILE A 26 8.16 1.06 -0.56
C ILE A 26 6.83 1.68 -1.00
N ASN A 27 6.38 1.35 -2.21
CA ASN A 27 5.10 1.79 -2.75
C ASN A 27 4.51 0.69 -3.63
N LEU A 28 4.27 -0.47 -3.01
CA LEU A 28 3.70 -1.62 -3.70
C LEU A 28 2.32 -1.31 -4.32
N PRO A 29 1.40 -0.54 -3.70
CA PRO A 29 0.12 -0.21 -4.34
C PRO A 29 0.25 0.50 -5.70
N ALA A 30 1.31 1.29 -5.90
CA ALA A 30 1.55 1.97 -7.17
C ALA A 30 1.92 1.01 -8.32
N SER A 31 2.31 -0.24 -8.06
CA SER A 31 2.51 -1.24 -9.12
C SER A 31 1.19 -1.79 -9.68
N ILE A 32 0.06 -1.58 -8.97
CA ILE A 32 -1.29 -1.97 -9.40
C ILE A 32 -2.24 -0.76 -9.25
N PRO A 33 -1.98 0.34 -9.97
CA PRO A 33 -2.56 1.65 -9.65
C PRO A 33 -4.08 1.71 -9.85
N VAL A 34 -4.63 0.98 -10.83
CA VAL A 34 -6.06 1.00 -11.15
C VAL A 34 -6.89 0.46 -9.98
N HIS A 35 -6.57 -0.76 -9.53
CA HIS A 35 -7.31 -1.40 -8.43
C HIS A 35 -7.01 -0.73 -7.09
N ALA A 36 -5.76 -0.31 -6.85
CA ALA A 36 -5.42 0.42 -5.64
C ALA A 36 -6.22 1.72 -5.52
N SER A 37 -6.32 2.50 -6.60
CA SER A 37 -7.11 3.73 -6.64
C SER A 37 -8.61 3.45 -6.48
N GLN A 38 -9.14 2.41 -7.13
CA GLN A 38 -10.55 2.03 -7.00
C GLN A 38 -10.93 1.67 -5.56
N MET A 39 -10.12 0.84 -4.88
CA MET A 39 -10.36 0.49 -3.47
C MET A 39 -10.23 1.71 -2.56
N TYR A 40 -9.21 2.55 -2.79
CA TYR A 40 -9.02 3.76 -2.00
C TYR A 40 -10.17 4.75 -2.14
N SER A 41 -10.63 5.01 -3.37
CA SER A 41 -11.79 5.86 -3.64
C SER A 41 -13.06 5.31 -2.96
N LYS A 42 -13.26 3.99 -2.96
CA LYS A 42 -14.39 3.37 -2.26
C LYS A 42 -14.33 3.65 -0.75
N ASN A 43 -13.15 3.53 -0.13
CA ASN A 43 -12.97 3.84 1.29
C ASN A 43 -13.29 5.31 1.59
N ILE A 44 -12.86 6.24 0.74
CA ILE A 44 -13.19 7.68 0.88
C ILE A 44 -14.70 7.89 0.78
N VAL A 45 -15.35 7.33 -0.23
CA VAL A 45 -16.80 7.48 -0.43
C VAL A 45 -17.57 6.95 0.78
N THR A 46 -17.19 5.77 1.28
CA THR A 46 -17.81 5.20 2.49
C THR A 46 -17.59 6.10 3.70
N LEU A 47 -16.36 6.57 3.93
CA LEU A 47 -16.07 7.47 5.03
C LEU A 47 -16.88 8.76 4.96
N VAL A 48 -16.96 9.39 3.78
CA VAL A 48 -17.74 10.62 3.60
C VAL A 48 -19.22 10.35 3.86
N GLY A 49 -19.76 9.22 3.38
CA GLY A 49 -21.14 8.81 3.66
C GLY A 49 -21.45 8.73 5.16
N GLU A 50 -20.54 8.14 5.95
CA GLU A 50 -20.69 8.08 7.41
C GLU A 50 -20.59 9.46 8.07
N LEU A 51 -19.81 10.39 7.50
CA LEU A 51 -19.64 11.74 8.06
C LEU A 51 -20.82 12.67 7.76
N VAL A 52 -21.48 12.53 6.61
CA VAL A 52 -22.56 13.44 6.19
C VAL A 52 -23.96 12.97 6.63
N GLY A 53 -24.13 11.70 7.01
CA GLY A 53 -25.43 11.14 7.40
C GLY A 53 -26.43 11.06 6.24
N GLU A 54 -27.67 10.66 6.52
CA GLU A 54 -28.70 10.40 5.48
C GLU A 54 -29.13 11.64 4.67
N GLU A 55 -28.85 12.86 5.13
CA GLU A 55 -29.24 14.11 4.46
C GLU A 55 -28.27 14.54 3.34
N GLY A 56 -27.09 13.91 3.23
CA GLY A 56 -26.00 14.33 2.34
C GLY A 56 -25.56 13.33 1.28
N ALA A 57 -26.31 12.23 1.07
CA ALA A 57 -26.05 11.20 0.06
C ALA A 57 -26.85 11.42 -1.24
#